data_AF-A0A7G1IVW3-F1
#
_entry.id   AF-A0A7G1IVW3-F1
#
_cell.length_a   1.000
_cell.length_b   1.000
_cell.length_c   1.000
_cell.angle_alpha   90.00
_cell.angle_beta   90.00
_cell.angle_gamma   90.00
#
_symmetry.space_group_name_H-M   'P 1'
#
loop_
_entity.id
_entity.type
_entity.pdbx_description
1 polymer ?
#
loop_
_entity_poly.entity_id
_entity_poly.type
_entity_poly.pdbx_seq_one_letter_code
_entity_poly.pdbx_strand_id
1 'polypeptide(L)'
;MKRIIKIYPVVSILIVICLLLGILTTFWGSVMYDLFAFHSKPIYCWQYFSGTFMHGSKEAPVWFIWFHLVLNTLMLLPFGGLLEYKRGSKYVFLVLLLLW
;
A
#
# COMPACT_ATOMS: atom_id res chain seq x y z
N MET A 1 27.72 -17.66 0.77
CA MET A 1 26.83 -17.09 -0.28
C MET A 1 26.41 -15.69 0.13
N LYS A 2 26.89 -14.64 -0.54
CA LYS A 2 26.32 -13.30 -0.36
C LYS A 2 24.92 -13.33 -0.97
N ARG A 3 23.86 -13.06 -0.19
CA ARG A 3 22.49 -12.93 -0.70
C ARG A 3 22.50 -11.82 -1.76
N ILE A 4 22.45 -12.20 -3.04
CA ILE A 4 22.42 -11.27 -4.17
C ILE A 4 21.09 -10.50 -4.19
N ILE A 5 20.03 -11.08 -3.62
CA ILE A 5 18.74 -10.43 -3.42
C ILE A 5 18.68 -9.94 -1.97
N LYS A 6 18.92 -8.64 -1.77
CA LYS A 6 18.60 -7.98 -0.50
C LYS A 6 17.09 -7.79 -0.47
N ILE A 7 16.41 -8.60 0.34
CA ILE A 7 14.96 -8.48 0.55
C ILE A 7 14.72 -7.22 1.39
N TYR A 8 13.82 -6.36 0.93
CA TYR A 8 13.31 -5.19 1.65
C TYR A 8 11.98 -5.59 2.31
N PRO A 9 12.00 -6.22 3.50
CA PRO A 9 10.83 -6.94 4.00
C PRO A 9 9.60 -6.03 4.15
N VAL A 10 9.76 -4.79 4.63
CA VAL A 10 8.62 -3.88 4.81
C VAL A 10 8.06 -3.45 3.45
N VAL A 11 8.93 -3.01 2.54
CA VAL A 11 8.53 -2.60 1.19
C VAL A 11 7.87 -3.74 0.42
N SER A 12 8.43 -4.95 0.51
CA SER A 12 7.86 -6.13 -0.15
C SER A 12 6.49 -6.50 0.41
N ILE A 13 6.33 -6.49 1.74
CA ILE A 13 5.02 -6.76 2.37
C ILE A 13 3.99 -5.70 1.96
N LEU A 14 4.38 -4.43 1.91
CA LEU A 14 3.51 -3.34 1.47
C LEU A 14 2.99 -3.56 0.05
N ILE A 15 3.88 -3.86 -0.89
CA ILE A 15 3.49 -4.13 -2.28
C ILE A 15 2.54 -5.32 -2.36
N VAL A 16 2.79 -6.38 -1.60
CA VAL A 16 1.90 -7.56 -1.55
C VAL A 16 0.53 -7.19 -1.00
N ILE A 17 0.44 -6.42 0.08
CA ILE A 17 -0.84 -5.97 0.65
C ILE A 17 -1.61 -5.11 -0.36
N CYS A 18 -0.96 -4.13 -0.97
CA CYS A 18 -1.54 -3.28 -2.01
C CYS A 18 -2.03 -4.08 -3.22
N LEU A 19 -1.26 -5.10 -3.65
CA LEU A 19 -1.65 -5.98 -4.74
C LEU A 19 -2.88 -6.82 -4.37
N LEU A 20 -2.88 -7.44 -3.18
CA LEU A 20 -4.03 -8.22 -2.70
C LEU A 20 -5.29 -7.36 -2.63
N LEU A 21 -5.21 -6.16 -2.05
CA LEU A 21 -6.35 -5.25 -1.96
C LEU A 21 -6.78 -4.74 -3.34
N GLY A 22 -5.86 -4.49 -4.27
CA GLY A 22 -6.19 -4.15 -5.66
C GLY A 22 -6.95 -5.26 -6.39
N ILE A 23 -6.55 -6.52 -6.19
CA ILE A 23 -7.26 -7.70 -6.71
C ILE A 23 -8.67 -7.78 -6.10
N LEU A 24 -8.77 -7.72 -4.77
CA LEU A 24 -10.07 -7.78 -4.08
C LEU A 24 -10.98 -6.61 -4.53
N THR A 25 -10.44 -5.40 -4.69
CA THR A 25 -11.20 -4.22 -5.12
C THR A 25 -11.68 -4.35 -6.57
N THR A 26 -10.99 -5.13 -7.42
CA THR A 26 -11.45 -5.41 -8.79
C THR A 26 -12.77 -6.19 -8.80
N PHE A 27 -12.99 -7.08 -7.82
CA PHE A 27 -14.21 -7.90 -7.75
C PHE A 27 -15.28 -7.33 -6.80
N TRP A 28 -14.86 -6.64 -5.73
CA TRP A 28 -15.73 -6.18 -4.64
C TRP A 28 -15.62 -4.67 -4.38
N GLY A 29 -15.32 -3.87 -5.41
CA GLY A 29 -14.95 -2.45 -5.31
C GLY A 29 -15.68 -1.65 -4.24
N SER A 30 -17.01 -1.53 -4.33
CA SER A 30 -17.81 -0.75 -3.38
C SER A 30 -17.64 -1.21 -1.92
N VAL A 31 -17.67 -2.52 -1.68
CA VAL A 31 -17.52 -3.12 -0.34
C VAL A 31 -16.11 -2.91 0.19
N MET A 32 -15.09 -3.05 -0.66
CA MET A 32 -13.69 -2.85 -0.27
C MET A 32 -13.43 -1.39 0.13
N TYR A 33 -13.98 -0.43 -0.61
CA TYR A 33 -13.89 0.98 -0.25
C TYR A 33 -14.64 1.30 1.05
N ASP A 34 -15.84 0.77 1.25
CA ASP A 34 -16.59 1.00 2.48
C ASP A 34 -15.88 0.42 3.72
N LEU A 35 -15.19 -0.71 3.57
CA LEU A 35 -14.50 -1.39 4.68
C LEU A 35 -13.13 -0.79 5.02
N PHE A 36 -12.37 -0.37 4.00
CA PHE A 36 -10.95 0.00 4.17
C PHE A 36 -10.61 1.46 3.88
N ALA A 37 -11.44 2.22 3.15
CA ALA A 37 -11.13 3.62 2.89
C ALA A 37 -11.26 4.46 4.17
N PHE A 38 -10.43 5.51 4.25
CA PHE A 38 -10.58 6.51 5.29
C PHE A 38 -11.86 7.32 5.04
N HIS A 39 -12.66 7.48 6.08
CA HIS A 39 -13.85 8.32 6.09
C HIS A 39 -13.67 9.38 7.17
N SER A 40 -14.20 10.60 6.97
CA SER A 40 -14.12 11.69 7.97
C SER A 40 -14.68 11.29 9.34
N LYS A 41 -15.58 10.30 9.37
CA LYS A 41 -16.07 9.64 10.59
C LYS A 41 -15.85 8.13 10.43
N PRO A 42 -14.65 7.61 10.75
CA PRO A 42 -14.36 6.20 10.58
C PRO A 42 -15.21 5.37 11.55
N ILE A 43 -15.78 4.29 11.05
CA ILE A 43 -16.57 3.33 11.83
C ILE A 43 -15.61 2.34 12.50
N TYR A 44 -14.49 2.03 11.85
CA TYR A 44 -13.52 1.05 12.32
C TYR A 44 -12.15 1.68 12.53
N CYS A 45 -11.44 1.28 13.60
CA CYS A 45 -10.12 1.83 13.92
C CYS A 45 -9.06 1.56 12.83
N TRP A 46 -9.19 0.49 12.04
CA TRP A 46 -8.23 0.24 10.96
C TRP A 46 -8.36 1.25 9.81
N GLN A 47 -9.50 1.93 9.64
CA GLN A 47 -9.71 2.91 8.57
C GLN A 47 -8.78 4.12 8.67
N TYR A 48 -8.17 4.38 9.84
CA TYR A 48 -7.12 5.39 9.99
C TYR A 48 -5.84 5.06 9.19
N PHE A 49 -5.58 3.78 8.93
CA PHE A 49 -4.35 3.33 8.26
C PHE A 49 -4.64 2.54 6.97
N SER A 50 -5.78 1.85 6.88
CA SER A 50 -6.07 1.00 5.72
C SER A 50 -6.36 1.78 4.44
N GLY A 51 -6.69 3.07 4.56
CA GLY A 51 -6.83 3.96 3.40
C GLY A 51 -5.56 4.03 2.55
N THR A 52 -4.39 3.84 3.16
CA THR A 52 -3.08 3.79 2.49
C THR A 52 -2.95 2.73 1.42
N PHE A 53 -3.64 1.61 1.62
CA PHE A 53 -3.52 0.47 0.72
C PHE A 53 -4.59 0.48 -0.37
N MET A 54 -5.51 1.45 -0.35
CA MET A 54 -6.56 1.59 -1.34
C MET A 54 -6.06 2.41 -2.54
N HIS A 55 -6.38 1.97 -3.75
CA HIS A 55 -5.93 2.59 -4.99
C HIS A 55 -7.11 2.98 -5.88
N GLY A 56 -7.42 4.27 -5.93
CA GLY A 56 -8.54 4.82 -6.68
C GLY A 56 -9.63 5.40 -5.77
N SER A 57 -10.89 5.28 -6.20
CA SER A 57 -12.07 5.69 -5.44
C SER A 57 -13.22 4.72 -5.67
N LYS A 58 -14.30 4.85 -4.88
CA LYS A 58 -15.48 3.98 -4.93
C LYS A 58 -16.10 3.85 -6.32
N GLU A 59 -16.01 4.91 -7.13
CA GLU A 59 -16.57 4.98 -8.50
C GLU A 59 -15.47 4.93 -9.57
N ALA A 60 -14.22 4.70 -9.20
CA ALA A 60 -13.13 4.64 -10.16
C ALA A 60 -13.26 3.41 -11.07
N PRO A 61 -12.96 3.56 -12.37
CA PRO A 61 -12.94 2.43 -13.28
C PRO A 61 -11.79 1.47 -12.92
N VAL A 62 -11.98 0.18 -13.18
CA VAL A 62 -11.01 -0.88 -12.79
C VAL A 62 -9.60 -0.60 -13.33
N TRP A 63 -9.46 -0.13 -14.57
CA TRP A 63 -8.14 0.17 -15.15
C TRP A 63 -7.39 1.25 -14.35
N PHE A 64 -8.10 2.19 -13.72
CA PHE A 64 -7.49 3.26 -12.93
C PHE A 64 -6.87 2.71 -11.64
N ILE A 65 -7.50 1.73 -11.01
CA ILE A 65 -6.97 1.03 -9.82
C ILE A 65 -5.59 0.45 -10.14
N TRP A 66 -5.50 -0.29 -11.24
CA TRP A 66 -4.27 -0.95 -11.67
C TRP A 66 -3.20 0.05 -12.12
N PHE A 67 -3.58 1.09 -12.86
CA PHE A 67 -2.67 2.16 -13.25
C PHE A 67 -2.07 2.86 -12.03
N HIS A 68 -2.91 3.24 -11.07
CA HIS A 68 -2.48 3.89 -9.83
C HIS A 68 -1.58 2.97 -8.99
N LEU A 69 -1.91 1.68 -8.88
CA LEU A 69 -1.08 0.69 -8.17
C LEU A 69 0.30 0.54 -8.81
N VAL A 70 0.38 0.50 -10.14
CA VAL A 70 1.66 0.42 -10.87
C VAL A 70 2.51 1.65 -10.59
N LEU A 71 1.95 2.86 -10.70
CA LEU A 71 2.69 4.09 -10.42
C LEU A 71 3.21 4.15 -8.98
N ASN A 72 2.37 3.76 -8.01
CA ASN A 72 2.78 3.69 -6.61
C ASN A 72 3.89 2.67 -6.39
N THR A 73 3.82 1.51 -7.04
CA THR A 73 4.85 0.47 -6.94
C THR A 73 6.18 0.93 -7.55
N LEU A 74 6.13 1.62 -8.69
CA LEU A 74 7.29 2.21 -9.35
C LEU A 74 7.99 3.28 -8.49
N MET A 75 7.27 3.96 -7.61
CA MET A 75 7.86 4.87 -6.63
C MET A 75 8.35 4.14 -5.38
N LEU A 76 7.52 3.25 -4.83
CA LEU A 76 7.80 2.57 -3.57
C LEU A 76 9.02 1.63 -3.65
N LEU A 77 9.22 0.95 -4.78
CA LEU A 77 10.37 0.07 -4.98
C LEU A 77 11.72 0.80 -4.89
N PRO A 78 12.01 1.84 -5.69
CA PRO A 78 13.29 2.53 -5.63
C PRO A 78 13.43 3.37 -4.36
N PHE A 79 12.42 4.15 -3.96
CA PHE A 79 12.55 5.06 -2.81
C PHE A 79 12.41 4.34 -1.48
N GLY A 80 11.38 3.51 -1.34
CA GLY A 80 11.18 2.69 -0.14
C GLY A 80 12.31 1.67 0.02
N GLY A 81 12.71 1.00 -1.07
CA GLY A 81 13.83 0.05 -1.04
C GLY A 81 15.16 0.71 -0.65
N LEU A 82 15.47 1.89 -1.21
CA LEU A 82 16.65 2.66 -0.83
C LEU A 82 16.60 3.11 0.64
N LEU A 83 15.44 3.56 1.11
CA LEU A 83 15.26 3.96 2.51
C LEU A 83 15.43 2.76 3.45
N GLU A 84 14.82 1.63 3.14
CA GLU A 84 14.94 0.38 3.91
C GLU A 84 16.39 -0.11 3.92
N TYR A 85 17.08 0.00 2.79
CA TYR A 85 18.50 -0.32 2.67
C TYR A 85 19.38 0.55 3.56
N LYS A 86 19.15 1.86 3.58
CA LYS A 86 20.02 2.84 4.24
C LYS A 86 19.72 3.03 5.71
N ARG A 87 18.46 2.99 6.11
CA ARG A 87 17.99 3.29 7.46
C ARG A 87 17.49 2.06 8.21
N GLY A 88 17.12 1.01 7.49
CA GLY A 88 16.58 -0.23 8.06
C GLY A 88 15.06 -0.22 8.15
N SER A 89 14.50 -1.43 8.24
CA SER A 89 13.06 -1.70 8.19
C SER A 89 12.24 -0.96 9.26
N LYS A 90 12.78 -0.79 10.47
CA LYS A 90 12.08 -0.08 11.57
C LYS A 90 11.76 1.36 11.21
N TYR A 91 12.68 2.04 10.53
CA TYR A 91 12.48 3.44 10.12
C TYR A 91 11.46 3.55 8.99
N VAL A 92 11.48 2.61 8.03
CA VAL A 92 10.47 2.56 6.96
C VAL A 92 9.08 2.29 7.53
N PHE A 93 8.97 1.39 8.50
CA PHE A 93 7.72 1.13 9.19
C PHE A 93 7.20 2.35 9.95
N LEU A 94 8.07 3.09 10.64
CA LEU A 94 7.68 4.34 11.31
C LEU A 94 7.25 5.43 10.32
N VAL A 95 7.98 5.58 9.21
CA VAL A 95 7.62 6.51 8.13
C VAL A 95 6.24 6.19 7.58
N LEU A 96 5.93 4.91 7.34
CA LEU A 96 4.61 4.46 6.90
C LEU A 96 3.51 4.85 7.91
N LEU A 97 3.77 4.73 9.21
CA LEU A 97 2.79 5.04 10.26
C LEU A 97 2.60 6.55 10.52
N LEU A 98 3.63 7.36 10.28
CA LEU A 98 3.66 8.78 10.68
C LEU A 98 3.41 9.77 9.53
N LEU A 99 3.74 9.41 8.29
CA LEU A 99 3.50 10.26 7.11
C LEU A 99 2.10 10.03 6.51
N TRP A 100 1.19 9.51 7.33
CA TRP A 100 -0.20 9.20 7.01
C TRP A 100 -1.16 9.82 8.01
#